data_AF-A0A6D2JZV3-F1
#
_entry.id   AF-A0A6D2JZV3-F1
#
_cell.length_a   1.000
_cell.length_b   1.000
_cell.length_c   1.000
_cell.angle_alpha   90.00
_cell.angle_beta   90.00
_cell.angle_gamma   90.00
#
_symmetry.space_group_name_H-M   'P 1'
#
loop_
_entity.id
_entity.type
_entity.pdbx_description
1 polymer ?
#
loop_
_entity_poly.entity_id
_entity_poly.type
_entity_poly.pdbx_seq_one_letter_code
_entity_poly.pdbx_strand_id
1 'polypeptide(L)'
;MALDAYASSNPNQVHTDVLLKSRDACYKARDAFYACMEKESGKKPTEIASVGLLYPKECSLSRTEFVNSCRSSWVKHFDREYCRNKRVQRLLDDGDERKGPISLPQPYTFKPSPPA
;
A
#
# COMPACT_ATOMS: atom_id res chain seq x y z
N MET A 1 21.21 49.26 -2.54
CA MET A 1 20.84 47.98 -1.91
C MET A 1 19.34 47.83 -2.08
N ALA A 2 18.90 46.85 -2.88
CA ALA A 2 17.51 46.65 -3.26
C ALA A 2 16.79 45.79 -2.22
N LEU A 3 16.09 46.44 -1.31
CA LEU A 3 15.03 45.84 -0.51
C LEU A 3 13.74 46.28 -1.17
N ASP A 4 13.05 45.37 -1.86
CA ASP A 4 11.59 45.36 -2.04
C ASP A 4 11.21 44.42 -3.19
N ALA A 5 11.12 43.14 -2.86
CA ALA A 5 10.35 42.16 -3.63
C ALA A 5 9.73 41.10 -2.71
N TYR A 6 9.37 41.47 -1.48
CA TYR A 6 8.42 40.67 -0.70
C TYR A 6 7.04 40.96 -1.27
N ALA A 7 6.77 40.32 -2.41
CA ALA A 7 5.45 40.30 -3.02
C ALA A 7 4.44 39.89 -1.95
N SER A 8 3.52 40.80 -1.68
CA SER A 8 2.38 40.63 -0.78
C SER A 8 1.61 39.38 -1.23
N SER A 9 1.90 38.24 -0.61
CA SER A 9 1.27 36.97 -0.95
C SER A 9 -0.14 37.01 -0.37
N ASN A 10 -1.13 37.24 -1.23
CA ASN A 10 -2.52 37.03 -0.87
C ASN A 10 -2.65 35.58 -0.37
N PRO A 11 -3.09 35.32 0.87
CA PRO A 11 -3.18 33.96 1.41
C PRO A 11 -4.15 33.05 0.63
N ASN A 12 -4.93 33.63 -0.29
CA ASN A 12 -5.87 32.94 -1.19
C ASN A 12 -5.31 32.67 -2.59
N GLN A 13 -4.07 33.06 -2.91
CA GLN A 13 -3.49 32.80 -4.23
C GLN A 13 -2.95 31.37 -4.30
N VAL A 14 -3.73 30.48 -4.91
CA VAL A 14 -3.33 29.08 -5.14
C VAL A 14 -2.31 29.02 -6.28
N HIS A 15 -1.04 28.75 -5.94
CA HIS A 15 0.01 28.52 -6.93
C HIS A 15 -0.12 27.12 -7.54
N THR A 16 -0.95 26.99 -8.57
CA THR A 16 -1.25 25.73 -9.27
C THR A 16 0.01 25.03 -9.79
N ASP A 17 0.98 25.77 -10.30
CA ASP A 17 2.19 25.19 -10.90
C ASP A 17 3.10 24.50 -9.87
N VAL A 18 3.16 25.05 -8.66
CA VAL A 18 3.89 24.45 -7.53
C VAL A 18 3.17 23.19 -7.03
N LEU A 19 1.83 23.22 -7.02
CA LEU A 19 1.01 22.07 -6.65
C LEU A 19 1.14 20.93 -7.68
N LEU A 20 1.20 21.23 -8.97
CA LEU A 20 1.42 20.23 -10.01
C LEU A 20 2.81 19.59 -9.87
N LYS A 21 3.87 20.38 -9.69
CA LYS A 21 5.23 19.86 -9.48
C LYS A 21 5.34 18.99 -8.23
N SER A 22 4.72 19.40 -7.12
CA SER A 22 4.73 18.59 -5.89
C SER A 22 3.93 17.29 -6.04
N ARG A 23 2.82 17.32 -6.79
CA ARG A 23 2.05 16.11 -7.12
C ARG A 23 2.85 15.14 -7.99
N ASP A 24 3.55 15.64 -9.00
CA ASP A 24 4.40 14.81 -9.86
C ASP A 24 5.55 14.17 -9.07
N ALA A 25 6.19 14.94 -8.18
CA ALA A 25 7.23 14.42 -7.29
C ALA A 25 6.67 13.31 -6.39
N CYS A 26 5.49 13.51 -5.80
CA CYS A 26 4.81 12.51 -5.00
C CYS A 26 4.54 11.21 -5.78
N TYR A 27 4.06 11.30 -7.03
CA TYR A 27 3.80 10.11 -7.85
C TYR A 27 5.08 9.37 -8.25
N LYS A 28 6.16 10.09 -8.56
CA LYS A 28 7.47 9.47 -8.84
C LYS A 28 8.02 8.71 -7.64
N ALA A 29 7.97 9.31 -6.44
CA ALA A 29 8.43 8.66 -5.22
C ALA A 29 7.57 7.43 -4.85
N ARG A 30 6.25 7.55 -5.03
CA ARG A 30 5.29 6.44 -4.88
C ARG A 30 5.66 5.26 -5.78
N ASP A 31 5.87 5.52 -7.06
CA ASP A 31 6.14 4.49 -8.05
C ASP A 31 7.49 3.82 -7.81
N ALA A 32 8.50 4.58 -7.38
CA ALA A 32 9.79 4.02 -6.96
C ALA A 32 9.67 3.07 -5.76
N PHE A 33 8.85 3.43 -4.75
CA PHE A 33 8.59 2.57 -3.59
C PHE A 33 7.88 1.26 -3.98
N TYR A 34 6.78 1.33 -4.73
CA TYR A 34 6.07 0.13 -5.15
C TYR A 34 6.90 -0.72 -6.11
N ALA A 35 7.69 -0.12 -7.01
CA ALA A 35 8.61 -0.86 -7.88
C ALA A 35 9.69 -1.63 -7.07
N CYS A 36 10.19 -1.04 -5.98
CA CYS A 36 11.10 -1.74 -5.07
C CYS A 36 10.40 -2.94 -4.41
N MET A 37 9.17 -2.77 -3.93
CA MET A 37 8.41 -3.86 -3.31
C MET A 37 8.08 -5.00 -4.27
N GLU A 38 7.79 -4.72 -5.54
CA GLU A 38 7.56 -5.77 -6.54
C GLU A 38 8.82 -6.60 -6.78
N LYS A 39 9.98 -5.93 -6.94
CA LYS A 39 11.28 -6.60 -7.11
C LYS A 39 11.64 -7.48 -5.92
N GLU A 40 11.31 -7.01 -4.72
CA GLU A 40 11.69 -7.65 -3.46
C GLU A 40 10.56 -8.48 -2.84
N SER A 41 9.52 -8.80 -3.63
CA SER A 41 8.34 -9.55 -3.20
C SER A 41 8.63 -10.97 -2.69
N GLY A 42 9.81 -11.52 -2.99
CA GLY A 42 10.30 -12.81 -2.48
C GLY A 42 11.05 -12.76 -1.14
N LYS A 43 11.37 -11.57 -0.60
CA LYS A 43 12.10 -11.43 0.68
C LYS A 43 11.13 -11.28 1.85
N LYS A 44 11.53 -11.77 3.03
CA LYS A 44 10.71 -11.71 4.26
C LYS A 44 10.38 -10.25 4.59
N PRO A 45 9.09 -9.86 4.65
CA PRO A 45 8.72 -8.52 5.04
C PRO A 45 9.19 -8.26 6.47
N THR A 46 9.95 -7.18 6.67
CA THR A 46 10.59 -6.91 7.96
C THR A 46 10.11 -5.60 8.58
N GLU A 47 9.49 -4.72 7.79
CA GLU A 47 9.01 -3.42 8.25
C GLU A 47 7.52 -3.24 7.98
N ILE A 48 6.89 -2.41 8.82
CA ILE A 48 5.45 -2.13 8.80
C ILE A 48 5.25 -0.67 8.36
N ALA A 49 4.62 -0.50 7.21
CA ALA A 49 4.16 0.77 6.69
C ALA A 49 2.78 1.16 7.26
N SER A 50 2.19 2.23 6.73
CA SER A 50 0.83 2.62 7.09
C SER A 50 -0.17 1.52 6.72
N VAL A 51 -1.23 1.40 7.53
CA VAL A 51 -2.33 0.44 7.29
C VAL A 51 -1.85 -1.03 7.30
N GLY A 52 -0.72 -1.32 7.95
CA GLY A 52 -0.21 -2.68 8.09
C GLY A 52 0.42 -3.26 6.81
N LEU A 53 0.75 -2.41 5.83
CA LEU A 53 1.48 -2.83 4.63
C LEU A 53 2.88 -3.31 5.06
N LEU A 54 3.23 -4.55 4.76
CA LEU A 54 4.54 -5.09 5.10
C LEU A 54 5.48 -4.94 3.91
N TYR A 55 6.69 -4.43 4.14
CA TYR A 55 7.70 -4.24 3.10
C TYR A 55 9.11 -4.65 3.57
N PRO A 56 10.04 -4.95 2.64
CA PRO A 56 11.41 -5.36 2.97
C PRO A 56 12.29 -4.15 3.33
N LYS A 57 13.29 -4.35 4.19
CA LYS A 57 14.19 -3.28 4.67
C LYS A 57 14.92 -2.52 3.56
N GLU A 58 15.20 -3.19 2.45
CA GLU A 58 15.83 -2.60 1.27
C GLU A 58 15.01 -1.42 0.70
N CYS A 59 13.68 -1.45 0.87
CA CYS A 59 12.78 -0.39 0.41
C CYS A 59 12.48 0.67 1.48
N SER A 60 13.18 0.66 2.62
CA SER A 60 13.00 1.67 3.68
C SER A 60 13.40 3.08 3.23
N LEU A 61 14.43 3.20 2.39
CA LEU A 61 14.88 4.49 1.84
C LEU A 61 13.85 5.09 0.88
N SER A 62 13.30 4.28 -0.03
CA SER A 62 12.24 4.75 -0.93
C SER A 62 10.95 5.05 -0.17
N ARG A 63 10.73 4.38 0.97
CA ARG A 63 9.61 4.68 1.87
C ARG A 63 9.73 6.06 2.52
N THR A 64 10.90 6.43 3.03
CA THR A 64 11.08 7.76 3.64
C THR A 64 10.92 8.86 2.62
N GLU A 65 11.44 8.68 1.40
CA GLU A 65 11.26 9.61 0.29
C GLU A 65 9.79 9.76 -0.13
N PHE A 66 9.05 8.66 -0.20
CA PHE A 66 7.61 8.67 -0.47
C PHE A 66 6.81 9.42 0.61
N VAL A 67 7.11 9.20 1.89
CA VAL A 67 6.44 9.89 3.00
C VAL A 67 6.78 11.38 3.04
N ASN A 68 8.01 11.76 2.66
CA ASN A 68 8.43 13.16 2.62
C ASN A 68 7.85 13.92 1.43
N SER A 69 7.71 13.25 0.28
CA SER A 69 7.23 13.88 -0.96
C SER A 69 5.70 13.98 -1.04
N CYS A 70 4.98 13.12 -0.33
CA CYS A 70 3.52 13.03 -0.39
C CYS A 70 2.85 13.50 0.91
N ARG A 71 1.64 14.05 0.79
CA ARG A 71 0.79 14.29 1.98
C ARG A 71 0.45 12.95 2.65
N SER A 72 0.44 12.92 3.97
CA SER A 72 0.17 11.72 4.77
C SER A 72 -1.18 11.04 4.46
N SER A 73 -2.21 11.82 4.10
CA SER A 73 -3.50 11.29 3.65
C SER A 73 -3.40 10.51 2.33
N TRP A 74 -2.58 10.99 1.40
CA TRP A 74 -2.29 10.32 0.13
C TRP A 74 -1.49 9.05 0.34
N VAL A 75 -0.47 9.07 1.23
CA VAL A 75 0.30 7.88 1.59
C VAL A 75 -0.61 6.77 2.12
N LYS A 76 -1.50 7.10 3.07
CA LYS A 76 -2.48 6.13 3.61
C LYS A 76 -3.44 5.59 2.55
N HIS A 77 -3.88 6.45 1.63
CA HIS A 77 -4.75 6.05 0.53
C HIS A 77 -4.04 5.07 -0.40
N PHE A 78 -2.83 5.40 -0.84
CA PHE A 78 -2.05 4.54 -1.74
C PHE A 78 -1.67 3.21 -1.10
N ASP A 79 -1.26 3.20 0.17
CA ASP A 79 -0.96 1.96 0.87
C ASP A 79 -2.20 1.05 0.96
N ARG A 80 -3.39 1.63 1.19
CA ARG A 80 -4.65 0.88 1.19
C ARG A 80 -4.98 0.34 -0.19
N GLU A 81 -4.85 1.16 -1.23
CA GLU A 81 -5.10 0.74 -2.62
C GLU A 81 -4.15 -0.38 -3.05
N TYR A 82 -2.86 -0.28 -2.71
CA TYR A 82 -1.88 -1.30 -3.03
C TYR A 82 -2.18 -2.62 -2.29
N CYS A 83 -2.48 -2.57 -0.99
CA CYS A 83 -2.91 -3.76 -0.24
C CYS A 83 -4.16 -4.41 -0.83
N ARG A 84 -5.15 -3.61 -1.25
CA ARG A 84 -6.37 -4.09 -1.92
C ARG A 84 -6.02 -4.77 -3.24
N ASN A 85 -5.22 -4.12 -4.09
CA ASN A 85 -4.84 -4.64 -5.40
C ASN A 85 -4.00 -5.92 -5.28
N LYS A 86 -3.04 -5.99 -4.34
CA LYS A 86 -2.27 -7.21 -4.07
C LYS A 86 -3.12 -8.36 -3.55
N ARG A 87 -4.13 -8.07 -2.73
CA ARG A 87 -5.10 -9.09 -2.30
C ARG A 87 -5.93 -9.60 -3.48
N VAL A 88 -6.40 -8.71 -4.34
CA VAL A 88 -7.11 -9.09 -5.57
C VAL A 88 -6.22 -9.92 -6.48
N GLN A 89 -4.97 -9.52 -6.68
CA GLN A 89 -4.01 -10.27 -7.49
C GLN A 89 -3.81 -11.69 -6.95
N ARG A 90 -3.59 -11.85 -5.63
CA ARG A 90 -3.49 -13.18 -5.01
C ARG A 90 -4.73 -14.03 -5.23
N LEU A 91 -5.93 -13.45 -5.07
CA LEU A 91 -7.18 -14.19 -5.29
C LEU A 91 -7.35 -14.67 -6.73
N LEU A 92 -6.86 -13.90 -7.71
CA LEU A 92 -6.87 -14.29 -9.12
C LEU A 92 -5.81 -15.35 -9.43
N ASP A 93 -4.63 -15.26 -8.79
CA ASP A 93 -3.53 -16.22 -8.91
C ASP A 93 -3.90 -17.58 -8.27
N ASP A 94 -4.59 -17.54 -7.12
CA ASP A 94 -5.10 -18.71 -6.38
C ASP A 94 -6.21 -19.47 -7.14
N GLY A 95 -6.65 -18.97 -8.30
CA GLY A 95 -7.67 -19.59 -9.15
C GLY A 95 -7.24 -20.91 -9.79
N ASP A 96 -5.92 -21.18 -9.89
CA ASP A 96 -5.39 -22.38 -10.55
C ASP A 96 -4.89 -23.45 -9.56
N GLU A 97 -4.25 -23.06 -8.44
CA GLU A 97 -3.54 -24.03 -7.58
C GLU A 97 -4.31 -24.53 -6.34
N ARG A 98 -5.38 -23.86 -5.90
CA ARG A 98 -6.07 -24.19 -4.62
C ARG A 98 -7.45 -24.81 -4.75
N LYS A 99 -7.82 -25.34 -5.92
CA LYS A 99 -9.05 -26.15 -6.04
C LYS A 99 -8.81 -27.60 -5.59
N GLY A 100 -8.25 -27.76 -4.39
CA GLY A 100 -8.44 -29.01 -3.66
C GLY A 100 -9.93 -29.18 -3.35
N PRO A 101 -10.47 -30.42 -3.31
CA PRO A 101 -11.89 -30.62 -3.04
C PRO A 101 -12.24 -29.96 -1.71
N ILE A 102 -13.28 -29.12 -1.71
CA ILE A 102 -13.87 -28.58 -0.49
C ILE A 102 -14.33 -29.78 0.33
N SER A 103 -13.52 -30.17 1.32
CA SER A 103 -13.91 -31.15 2.33
C SER A 103 -15.00 -30.49 3.17
N LEU A 104 -16.24 -30.60 2.71
CA LEU A 104 -17.41 -30.32 3.54
C LEU A 104 -17.24 -31.12 4.85
N PRO A 105 -17.38 -30.48 6.03
CA PRO A 105 -17.32 -31.22 7.28
C PRO A 105 -18.37 -32.33 7.21
N GLN A 106 -17.91 -33.59 7.28
CA GLN A 106 -18.83 -34.72 7.22
C GLN A 106 -19.84 -34.59 8.35
N PRO A 107 -21.15 -34.75 8.07
CA PRO A 107 -22.17 -34.68 9.10
C PRO A 107 -21.87 -35.77 10.13
N TYR A 108 -21.56 -35.31 11.35
CA TYR A 108 -21.29 -36.14 12.51
C TYR A 108 -22.40 -37.19 12.66
N THR A 109 -22.08 -38.45 12.37
CA THR A 109 -22.98 -39.57 12.60
C THR A 109 -23.06 -39.81 14.10
N PHE A 110 -24.06 -39.19 14.75
CA PHE A 110 -24.51 -39.60 16.08
C PHE A 110 -24.80 -41.11 16.06
N LYS A 111 -24.00 -41.90 16.78
CA LYS A 111 -24.35 -43.29 17.08
C LYS A 111 -25.29 -43.29 18.28
N PRO A 112 -26.52 -43.84 18.18
CA PRO A 112 -27.32 -44.09 19.37
C PRO A 112 -26.74 -45.29 20.13
N SER A 113 -26.45 -45.10 21.42
CA SER A 113 -26.13 -46.19 22.33
C SER A 113 -27.38 -47.06 22.59
N PRO A 114 -27.28 -48.40 22.59
CA PRO A 114 -28.42 -49.27 22.90
C PRO A 114 -28.68 -49.33 24.41
N PRO A 115 -29.91 -49.70 24.84
CA PRO A 115 -30.28 -49.73 26.24
C PRO A 115 -29.79 -51.03 26.91
N ALA A 116 -29.31 -50.91 28.15
CA ALA A 116 -29.29 -51.96 29.15
C ALA A 116 -29.28 -51.31 30.55
#